data_AF-A0A972CTR6-F1
#
_entry.id   AF-A0A972CTR6-F1
#
_cell.length_a   1.000
_cell.length_b   1.000
_cell.length_c   1.000
_cell.angle_alpha   90.00
_cell.angle_beta   90.00
_cell.angle_gamma   90.00
#
_symmetry.space_group_name_H-M   'P 1'
#
loop_
_entity.id
_entity.type
_entity.pdbx_description
1 polymer ?
#
loop_
_entity_poly.entity_id
_entity_poly.type
_entity_poly.pdbx_seq_one_letter_code
_entity_poly.pdbx_strand_id
1 'polypeptide(L)'
;MSNIVLLLLLLMIKEDRIALPTPNRSFALKLDTKHSREKIKLIKKVGPYFPEEYLHCINKAIGVTEKIIRLYDAMEYLSIKESNYIKRTIPVKNNKERLNYIVDVIEKEFTREQIKELGKAVDMVLKIDRLNKMMNMMSIIMESPENLNDKESLLRIMEQFSQGKSQEEKKKIKDMMRMLDIIKALDSPQKPKEEGKNS
;
A
#
# COMPACT_ATOMS: atom_id res chain seq x y z
N MET A 1 9.18 -0.67 -21.70
CA MET A 1 9.32 0.67 -22.31
C MET A 1 8.73 1.78 -21.43
N SER A 2 7.53 1.61 -20.84
CA SER A 2 6.89 2.63 -19.98
C SER A 2 7.70 3.04 -18.73
N ASN A 3 8.35 2.09 -18.03
CA ASN A 3 9.10 2.39 -16.80
C ASN A 3 10.42 3.16 -17.03
N ILE A 4 11.03 3.02 -18.22
CA ILE A 4 12.26 3.74 -18.57
C ILE A 4 11.94 5.21 -18.84
N VAL A 5 10.79 5.48 -19.45
CA VAL A 5 10.28 6.85 -19.68
C VAL A 5 9.97 7.52 -18.34
N LEU A 6 9.37 6.81 -17.39
CA LEU A 6 9.12 7.33 -16.03
C LEU A 6 10.42 7.60 -15.26
N LEU A 7 11.42 6.73 -15.37
CA LEU A 7 12.74 6.91 -14.76
C LEU A 7 13.48 8.12 -15.37
N LEU A 8 13.41 8.28 -16.69
CA LEU A 8 13.95 9.46 -17.39
C LEU A 8 13.25 10.74 -16.96
N LEU A 9 11.93 10.70 -16.78
CA LEU A 9 11.15 11.85 -16.29
C LEU A 9 11.57 12.24 -14.86
N LEU A 10 11.79 11.25 -13.98
CA LEU A 10 12.23 11.48 -12.60
C LEU A 10 13.67 12.02 -12.52
N LEU A 11 14.57 11.53 -13.38
CA LEU A 11 15.95 12.04 -13.45
C LEU A 11 15.99 13.49 -13.96
N MET A 12 15.14 13.82 -14.92
CA MET A 12 14.98 15.16 -15.47
C MET A 12 14.35 16.17 -14.49
N ILE A 13 13.64 15.70 -13.46
CA ILE A 13 13.11 16.55 -12.36
C ILE A 13 14.18 16.80 -11.28
N LYS A 14 15.16 15.90 -11.13
CA LYS A 14 16.22 15.99 -10.11
C LYS A 14 17.30 17.00 -10.49
N GLU A 15 17.55 17.17 -11.79
CA GLU A 15 18.34 18.29 -12.30
C GLU A 15 17.37 19.43 -12.61
N ASP A 16 17.52 20.59 -11.95
CA ASP A 16 16.71 21.82 -12.12
C ASP A 16 16.79 22.44 -13.54
N ARG A 17 17.00 21.63 -14.59
CA ARG A 17 17.21 22.03 -15.99
C ARG A 17 15.99 21.91 -16.88
N ILE A 18 14.82 21.59 -16.33
CA ILE A 18 13.56 21.78 -17.07
C ILE A 18 12.89 23.03 -16.52
N ALA A 19 13.22 24.17 -17.12
CA ALA A 19 12.32 25.30 -17.14
C ALA A 19 11.05 24.86 -17.88
N LEU A 20 10.08 24.32 -17.15
CA LEU A 20 8.71 24.20 -17.63
C LEU A 20 8.32 25.59 -18.15
N PRO A 21 7.73 25.71 -19.35
CA PRO A 21 7.23 26.99 -19.81
C PRO A 21 6.32 27.53 -18.72
N THR A 22 6.75 28.63 -18.10
CA THR A 22 5.95 29.29 -17.09
C THR A 22 4.66 29.69 -17.81
N PRO A 23 3.49 29.17 -17.41
CA PRO A 23 2.25 29.60 -18.02
C PRO A 23 2.17 31.10 -17.78
N ASN A 24 2.19 31.86 -18.87
CA ASN A 24 2.11 33.30 -18.86
C ASN A 24 0.93 33.69 -17.95
N ARG A 25 1.22 34.29 -16.80
CA ARG A 25 0.28 34.51 -15.68
C ARG A 25 -0.87 35.49 -15.99
N SER A 26 -0.99 35.95 -17.24
CA SER A 26 -1.90 37.03 -17.63
C SER A 26 -3.32 36.58 -18.00
N PHE A 27 -3.61 35.27 -18.13
CA PHE A 27 -4.98 34.79 -18.32
C PHE A 27 -5.62 34.36 -16.99
N ALA A 28 -5.75 35.29 -16.04
CA ALA A 28 -6.62 35.12 -14.88
C ALA A 28 -8.09 35.32 -15.29
N LEU A 29 -8.57 34.58 -16.30
CA LEU A 29 -10.00 34.45 -16.53
C LEU A 29 -10.52 33.51 -15.43
N LYS A 30 -11.16 34.08 -14.40
CA LYS A 30 -11.89 33.30 -13.41
C LYS A 30 -13.17 32.78 -14.08
N LEU A 31 -13.06 31.62 -14.72
CA LEU A 31 -14.18 30.99 -15.41
C LEU A 31 -15.08 30.31 -14.39
N ASP A 32 -16.36 30.69 -14.34
CA ASP A 32 -17.35 29.96 -13.54
C ASP A 32 -17.73 28.66 -14.28
N THR A 33 -16.96 27.61 -14.03
CA THR A 33 -17.17 26.29 -14.63
C THR A 33 -18.48 25.65 -14.19
N LYS A 34 -18.93 25.91 -12.95
CA LYS A 34 -20.19 25.39 -12.42
C LYS A 34 -21.37 25.97 -13.19
N HIS A 35 -21.45 27.30 -13.28
CA HIS A 35 -22.52 27.97 -14.00
C HIS A 35 -22.51 27.58 -15.49
N SER A 36 -21.33 27.48 -16.11
CA SER A 36 -21.19 27.09 -17.51
C SER A 36 -21.72 25.68 -17.79
N ARG A 37 -21.44 24.71 -16.90
CA ARG A 37 -21.99 23.34 -17.00
C ARG A 37 -23.50 23.32 -16.86
N GLU A 38 -24.09 24.16 -16.01
CA GLU A 38 -25.54 24.27 -15.86
C GLU A 38 -26.20 24.82 -17.13
N LYS A 39 -25.62 25.84 -17.76
CA LYS A 39 -26.10 26.37 -19.05
C LYS A 39 -26.01 25.30 -20.15
N ILE A 40 -24.91 24.55 -20.23
CA ILE A 40 -24.78 23.45 -21.20
C ILE A 40 -25.85 22.38 -20.96
N LYS A 41 -26.11 22.00 -19.71
CA LYS A 41 -27.19 21.06 -19.38
C LYS A 41 -28.55 21.57 -19.83
N LEU A 42 -28.84 22.85 -19.61
CA LEU A 42 -30.08 23.47 -20.07
C LEU A 42 -30.18 23.45 -21.60
N ILE A 43 -29.13 23.88 -22.30
CA ILE A 43 -29.07 23.87 -23.77
C ILE A 43 -29.26 22.46 -24.33
N LYS A 44 -28.67 21.44 -23.72
CA LYS A 44 -28.89 20.03 -24.11
C LYS A 44 -30.34 19.58 -23.93
N LYS A 45 -31.04 20.07 -22.90
CA LYS A 45 -32.46 19.76 -22.65
C LYS A 45 -33.40 20.47 -23.61
N VAL A 46 -33.11 21.73 -23.96
CA VAL A 46 -33.91 22.48 -24.94
C VAL A 46 -33.49 22.18 -26.39
N GLY A 47 -32.32 21.55 -26.56
CA GLY A 47 -31.70 21.20 -27.83
C GLY A 47 -32.63 20.56 -28.86
N PRO A 48 -33.45 19.55 -28.48
CA PRO A 48 -34.39 18.91 -29.39
C PRO A 48 -35.48 19.83 -29.96
N TYR A 49 -35.72 20.99 -29.35
CA TYR A 49 -36.73 21.97 -29.81
C TYR A 49 -36.12 23.05 -30.72
N PHE A 50 -34.80 23.03 -30.96
CA PHE A 50 -34.19 23.95 -31.90
C PHE A 50 -34.44 23.53 -33.36
N PRO A 51 -34.50 24.48 -34.30
CA PRO A 51 -34.54 24.18 -35.72
C PRO A 51 -33.34 23.32 -36.15
N GLU A 52 -33.59 22.35 -37.03
CA GLU A 52 -32.60 21.34 -37.44
C GLU A 52 -31.32 21.95 -38.02
N GLU A 53 -31.47 23.05 -38.77
CA GLU A 53 -30.39 23.85 -39.35
C GLU A 53 -29.36 24.35 -38.32
N TYR A 54 -29.76 24.55 -37.06
CA TYR A 54 -28.87 25.03 -36.00
C TYR A 54 -28.25 23.89 -35.18
N LEU A 55 -28.76 22.66 -35.27
CA LEU A 55 -28.30 21.55 -34.42
C LEU A 55 -26.80 21.29 -34.57
N HIS A 56 -26.28 21.32 -35.80
CA HIS A 56 -24.86 21.12 -36.05
C HIS A 56 -23.98 22.16 -35.33
N CYS A 57 -24.33 23.44 -35.48
CA CYS A 57 -23.61 24.55 -34.88
C CYS A 57 -23.70 24.52 -33.35
N ILE A 58 -24.88 24.23 -32.80
CA ILE A 58 -25.12 24.15 -31.35
C ILE A 58 -24.34 22.98 -30.74
N ASN A 59 -24.37 21.80 -31.36
CA ASN A 59 -23.62 20.65 -30.88
C ASN A 59 -22.10 20.90 -30.91
N LYS A 60 -21.61 21.55 -31.97
CA LYS A 60 -20.20 21.94 -32.06
C LYS A 60 -19.82 22.95 -30.97
N ALA A 61 -20.65 23.96 -30.75
CA ALA A 61 -20.44 24.96 -29.70
C ALA A 61 -20.40 24.31 -28.31
N ILE A 62 -21.38 23.47 -27.99
CA ILE A 62 -21.42 22.67 -26.74
C ILE A 62 -20.13 21.86 -26.58
N GLY A 63 -19.73 21.13 -27.62
CA GLY A 63 -18.53 20.28 -27.57
C GLY A 63 -17.24 21.09 -27.37
N VAL A 64 -17.13 22.27 -27.99
CA VAL A 64 -16.00 23.19 -27.76
C VAL A 64 -16.01 23.73 -26.34
N THR A 65 -17.16 24.20 -25.84
CA THR A 65 -17.27 24.73 -24.48
C THR A 65 -16.95 23.68 -23.42
N GLU A 66 -17.40 22.43 -23.58
CA GLU A 66 -17.07 21.34 -22.65
C GLU A 66 -15.57 21.05 -22.62
N LYS A 67 -14.89 21.11 -23.77
CA LYS A 67 -13.43 20.93 -23.84
C LYS A 67 -12.69 22.07 -23.14
N ILE A 68 -13.14 23.33 -23.31
CA ILE A 68 -12.56 24.50 -22.63
C ILE A 68 -12.71 24.36 -21.12
N ILE A 69 -13.89 23.97 -20.63
CA ILE A 69 -14.12 23.77 -19.19
C ILE A 69 -13.15 22.73 -18.63
N ARG A 70 -13.00 21.57 -19.29
CA ARG A 70 -12.08 20.52 -18.84
C ARG A 70 -10.63 20.96 -18.85
N LEU A 71 -10.22 21.72 -19.87
CA LEU A 71 -8.87 22.29 -19.95
C LEU A 71 -8.63 23.25 -18.79
N TYR A 72 -9.61 24.09 -18.46
CA TYR A 72 -9.55 25.00 -17.33
C TYR A 72 -9.41 24.24 -16.00
N ASP A 73 -10.25 23.22 -15.76
CA ASP A 73 -10.17 22.40 -14.54
C ASP A 73 -8.79 21.74 -14.42
N ALA A 74 -8.23 21.25 -15.54
CA ALA A 74 -6.90 20.65 -15.56
C ALA A 74 -5.80 21.67 -15.26
N MET A 75 -5.88 22.87 -15.85
CA MET A 75 -4.93 23.95 -15.58
C MET A 75 -5.02 24.45 -14.14
N GLU A 76 -6.23 24.55 -13.58
CA GLU A 76 -6.46 24.90 -12.17
C GLU A 76 -5.82 23.85 -11.26
N TYR A 77 -6.07 22.56 -11.52
CA TYR A 77 -5.44 21.47 -10.79
C TYR A 77 -3.91 21.52 -10.86
N LEU A 78 -3.34 21.74 -12.04
CA LEU A 78 -1.89 21.89 -12.23
C LEU A 78 -1.32 23.15 -11.58
N SER A 79 -2.14 24.17 -11.35
CA SER A 79 -1.75 25.43 -10.70
C SER A 79 -1.71 25.33 -9.17
N ILE A 80 -2.26 24.26 -8.58
CA ILE A 80 -2.17 23.99 -7.14
C ILE A 80 -0.69 23.74 -6.79
N LYS A 81 -0.07 24.74 -6.15
CA LYS A 81 1.35 24.70 -5.77
C LYS A 81 1.65 23.79 -4.57
N GLU A 82 0.62 23.37 -3.83
CA GLU A 82 0.79 22.48 -2.68
C GLU A 82 0.93 21.03 -3.16
N SER A 83 2.15 20.66 -3.56
CA SER A 83 2.54 19.26 -3.82
C SER A 83 2.88 18.50 -2.54
N ASN A 84 2.76 19.14 -1.37
CA ASN A 84 3.02 18.55 -0.06
C ASN A 84 1.81 17.72 0.42
N TYR A 85 1.53 16.63 -0.29
CA TYR A 85 0.50 15.65 0.10
C TYR A 85 0.78 15.04 1.47
N ILE A 86 2.06 14.92 1.84
CA ILE A 86 2.50 14.46 3.16
C ILE A 86 2.83 15.69 4.01
N LYS A 87 1.87 16.11 4.84
CA LYS A 87 1.99 17.34 5.65
C LYS A 87 2.82 17.17 6.92
N ARG A 88 2.96 15.94 7.42
CA ARG A 88 3.68 15.60 8.65
C ARG A 88 4.31 14.22 8.55
N THR A 89 5.51 14.08 9.10
CA THR A 89 6.14 12.78 9.31
C THR A 89 5.73 12.25 10.67
N ILE A 90 5.45 10.95 10.75
CA ILE A 90 5.25 10.28 12.04
C ILE A 90 6.66 10.03 12.60
N PRO A 91 7.00 10.54 13.81
CA PRO A 91 8.29 10.25 14.42
C PRO A 91 8.35 8.78 14.78
N VAL A 92 9.41 8.10 14.36
CA VAL A 92 9.61 6.66 14.56
C VAL A 92 10.99 6.44 15.16
N LYS A 93 11.13 5.57 16.17
CA LYS A 93 12.38 5.44 16.94
C LYS A 93 13.51 4.83 16.13
N ASN A 94 13.20 3.89 15.24
CA ASN A 94 14.19 3.20 14.41
C ASN A 94 13.63 2.76 13.06
N ASN A 95 14.53 2.32 12.16
CA ASN A 95 14.18 1.91 10.80
C ASN A 95 13.31 0.63 10.76
N LYS A 96 13.43 -0.25 11.77
CA LYS A 96 12.62 -1.48 11.87
C LYS A 96 11.16 -1.14 12.13
N GLU A 97 10.91 -0.28 13.12
CA GLU A 97 9.58 0.22 13.45
C GLU A 97 8.97 0.98 12.26
N ARG A 98 9.77 1.75 11.53
CA ARG A 98 9.32 2.45 10.32
C ARG A 98 8.88 1.48 9.22
N LEU A 99 9.64 0.40 8.99
CA LEU A 99 9.26 -0.63 8.03
C LEU A 99 7.97 -1.34 8.45
N ASN A 100 7.83 -1.67 9.73
CA ASN A 100 6.60 -2.30 10.23
C ASN A 100 5.37 -1.43 9.96
N TYR A 101 5.43 -0.12 10.24
CA TYR A 101 4.33 0.78 9.92
C TYR A 101 4.01 0.82 8.42
N ILE A 102 5.03 0.82 7.55
CA ILE A 102 4.83 0.79 6.09
C ILE A 102 4.15 -0.52 5.67
N VAL A 103 4.63 -1.65 6.18
CA VAL A 103 4.07 -2.99 5.91
C VAL A 103 2.62 -3.07 6.37
N ASP A 104 2.33 -2.63 7.59
CA ASP A 104 0.99 -2.69 8.17
C ASP A 104 -0.01 -1.84 7.37
N VAL A 105 0.39 -0.64 6.92
CA VAL A 105 -0.47 0.21 6.07
C VAL A 105 -0.72 -0.47 4.72
N ILE A 106 0.30 -1.06 4.10
CA ILE A 106 0.15 -1.74 2.81
C ILE A 106 -0.75 -2.98 2.94
N GLU A 107 -0.54 -3.83 3.94
CA GLU A 107 -1.36 -5.03 4.15
C GLU A 107 -2.82 -4.69 4.54
N LYS A 108 -3.06 -3.52 5.15
CA LYS A 108 -4.40 -3.04 5.49
C LYS A 108 -5.17 -2.49 4.29
N GLU A 109 -4.51 -1.74 3.42
CA GLU A 109 -5.16 -1.03 2.31
C GLU A 109 -5.23 -1.86 1.01
N PHE A 110 -4.39 -2.90 0.86
CA PHE A 110 -4.29 -3.69 -0.38
C PHE A 110 -4.50 -5.19 -0.14
N THR A 111 -5.16 -5.84 -1.11
CA THR A 111 -5.25 -7.30 -1.17
C THR A 111 -3.93 -7.94 -1.60
N ARG A 112 -3.75 -9.23 -1.33
CA ARG A 112 -2.51 -9.96 -1.69
C ARG A 112 -2.26 -10.00 -3.19
N GLU A 113 -3.32 -10.02 -3.97
CA GLU A 113 -3.31 -10.01 -5.43
C GLU A 113 -2.85 -8.64 -5.93
N GLN A 114 -3.40 -7.55 -5.38
CA GLN A 114 -2.99 -6.18 -5.71
C GLN A 114 -1.55 -5.88 -5.28
N ILE A 115 -1.09 -6.44 -4.17
CA ILE A 115 0.31 -6.34 -3.72
C ILE A 115 1.27 -6.97 -4.74
N LYS A 116 0.90 -8.09 -5.36
CA LYS A 116 1.70 -8.73 -6.41
C LYS A 116 1.75 -7.86 -7.67
N GLU A 117 0.69 -7.13 -7.98
CA GLU A 117 0.59 -6.20 -9.11
C GLU A 117 1.33 -4.87 -8.88
N LEU A 118 1.41 -4.40 -7.62
CA LEU A 118 2.19 -3.22 -7.21
C LEU A 118 3.70 -3.36 -7.49
N GLY A 119 4.17 -4.59 -7.71
CA GLY A 119 5.49 -4.87 -8.26
C GLY A 119 6.45 -5.53 -7.27
N LYS A 120 7.53 -6.09 -7.82
CA LYS A 120 8.49 -6.94 -7.11
C LYS A 120 9.16 -6.25 -5.91
N ALA A 121 9.30 -4.92 -5.92
CA ALA A 121 9.91 -4.18 -4.82
C ALA A 121 9.03 -4.16 -3.56
N VAL A 122 7.70 -4.00 -3.71
CA VAL A 122 6.77 -4.04 -2.58
C VAL A 122 6.68 -5.45 -2.02
N ASP A 123 6.58 -6.46 -2.89
CA ASP A 123 6.63 -7.87 -2.49
C ASP A 123 7.93 -8.21 -1.75
N MET A 124 9.08 -7.65 -2.18
CA MET A 124 10.36 -7.81 -1.49
C MET A 124 10.38 -7.14 -0.10
N VAL A 125 9.86 -5.93 0.05
CA VAL A 125 9.78 -5.23 1.36
C VAL A 125 8.90 -6.01 2.34
N LEU A 126 7.75 -6.51 1.89
CA LEU A 126 6.86 -7.35 2.71
C LEU A 126 7.51 -8.70 3.08
N LYS A 127 8.27 -9.28 2.15
CA LYS A 127 9.04 -10.50 2.42
C LYS A 127 10.18 -10.27 3.40
N ILE A 128 10.87 -9.13 3.34
CA ILE A 128 11.97 -8.79 4.28
C ILE A 128 11.44 -8.69 5.71
N ASP A 129 10.27 -8.11 5.95
CA ASP A 129 9.68 -8.10 7.29
C ASP A 129 9.34 -9.52 7.78
N ARG A 130 8.72 -10.35 6.93
CA ARG A 130 8.47 -11.77 7.26
C ARG A 130 9.76 -12.55 7.51
N LEU A 131 10.79 -12.29 6.73
CA LEU A 131 12.10 -12.96 6.85
C LEU A 131 12.82 -12.51 8.13
N ASN A 132 12.74 -11.22 8.50
CA ASN A 132 13.24 -10.71 9.77
C ASN A 132 12.48 -11.31 10.97
N LYS A 133 11.16 -11.49 10.86
CA LYS A 133 10.34 -12.17 11.88
C LYS A 133 10.73 -13.65 12.01
N MET A 134 10.97 -14.34 10.90
CA MET A 134 11.48 -15.72 10.90
C MET A 134 12.90 -15.81 11.47
N MET A 135 13.79 -14.88 11.14
CA MET A 135 15.16 -14.85 11.68
C MET A 135 15.19 -14.58 13.18
N ASN A 136 14.32 -13.69 13.70
CA ASN A 136 14.17 -13.51 15.14
C ASN A 136 13.65 -14.79 15.82
N MET A 137 12.71 -15.51 15.18
CA MET A 137 12.24 -16.81 15.68
C MET A 137 13.37 -17.84 15.70
N MET A 138 14.22 -17.85 14.68
CA MET A 138 15.36 -18.76 14.59
C MET A 138 16.44 -18.43 15.63
N SER A 139 16.71 -17.14 15.88
CA SER A 139 17.61 -16.69 16.94
C SER A 139 17.08 -17.10 18.32
N ILE A 140 15.77 -16.97 18.59
CA ILE A 140 15.17 -17.45 19.86
C ILE A 140 15.35 -18.96 20.04
N ILE A 141 15.17 -19.75 18.96
CA ILE A 141 15.34 -21.20 18.98
C ILE A 141 16.82 -21.58 19.18
N MET A 142 17.75 -20.85 18.57
CA MET A 142 19.19 -21.13 18.64
C MET A 142 19.83 -20.64 19.95
N GLU A 143 19.43 -19.49 20.47
CA GLU A 143 19.97 -18.90 21.70
C GLU A 143 19.49 -19.63 22.95
N SER A 144 18.39 -20.38 22.86
CA SER A 144 17.84 -21.10 24.01
C SER A 144 17.04 -22.34 23.59
N PRO A 145 17.71 -23.42 23.14
CA PRO A 145 17.05 -24.68 22.85
C PRO A 145 16.28 -25.23 24.06
N GLU A 146 16.69 -24.87 25.29
CA GLU A 146 15.98 -25.22 26.53
C GLU A 146 14.73 -24.38 26.81
N ASN A 147 14.55 -23.18 26.22
CA ASN A 147 13.34 -22.36 26.40
C ASN A 147 12.12 -22.93 25.67
N LEU A 148 12.30 -23.89 24.77
CA LEU A 148 11.23 -24.72 24.19
C LEU A 148 10.78 -25.85 25.14
N ASN A 149 11.47 -26.04 26.27
CA ASN A 149 11.05 -26.95 27.33
C ASN A 149 10.07 -26.34 28.33
N ASP A 150 10.04 -25.01 28.42
CA ASP A 150 9.23 -24.32 29.40
C ASP A 150 7.95 -23.72 28.79
N LYS A 151 6.82 -24.11 29.39
CA LYS A 151 5.46 -23.78 28.93
C LYS A 151 5.19 -22.28 28.99
N GLU A 152 5.82 -21.57 29.93
CA GLU A 152 5.66 -20.13 30.10
C GLU A 152 6.37 -19.34 28.98
N SER A 153 7.52 -19.84 28.53
CA SER A 153 8.29 -19.29 27.42
C SER A 153 7.58 -19.47 26.07
N LEU A 154 6.95 -20.63 25.86
CA LEU A 154 6.11 -20.89 24.69
C LEU A 154 4.87 -19.97 24.63
N LEU A 155 4.25 -19.70 25.78
CA LEU A 155 3.11 -18.78 25.87
C LEU A 155 3.51 -17.33 25.51
N ARG A 156 4.68 -16.86 25.92
CA ARG A 156 5.19 -15.53 25.53
C ARG A 156 5.44 -15.41 24.02
N ILE A 157 5.98 -16.47 23.40
CA ILE A 157 6.14 -16.53 21.94
C ILE A 157 4.77 -16.51 21.25
N MET A 158 3.77 -17.19 21.82
CA MET A 158 2.40 -17.21 21.29
C MET A 158 1.74 -15.83 21.38
N GLU A 159 1.91 -15.13 22.49
CA GLU A 159 1.39 -13.77 22.68
C GLU A 159 2.03 -12.78 21.70
N GLN A 160 3.35 -12.83 21.55
CA GLN A 160 4.07 -11.96 20.61
C GLN A 160 3.63 -12.17 19.15
N PHE A 161 3.34 -13.41 18.74
CA PHE A 161 2.89 -13.70 17.37
C PHE A 161 1.39 -13.53 17.15
N SER A 162 0.58 -13.59 18.21
CA SER A 162 -0.88 -13.44 18.14
C SER A 162 -1.38 -12.01 18.33
N GLN A 163 -0.53 -11.09 18.79
CA GLN A 163 -0.86 -9.66 18.85
C GLN A 163 -1.21 -9.11 17.46
N GLY A 164 -2.35 -8.41 17.37
CA GLY A 164 -2.84 -7.76 16.15
C GLY A 164 -3.44 -8.69 15.08
N LYS A 165 -3.48 -10.01 15.30
CA LYS A 165 -3.92 -10.99 14.29
C LYS A 165 -5.38 -11.44 14.45
N SER A 166 -5.98 -11.84 13.33
CA SER A 166 -7.35 -12.38 13.27
C SER A 166 -7.48 -13.73 14.01
N GLN A 167 -8.69 -14.10 14.43
CA GLN A 167 -8.97 -15.37 15.14
C GLN A 167 -8.49 -16.61 14.36
N GLU A 168 -8.58 -16.58 13.04
CA GLU A 168 -8.17 -17.70 12.19
C GLU A 168 -6.65 -17.88 12.13
N GLU A 169 -5.89 -16.78 12.13
CA GLU A 169 -4.43 -16.81 12.15
C GLU A 169 -3.89 -17.25 13.51
N LYS A 170 -4.56 -16.86 14.61
CA LYS A 170 -4.24 -17.34 15.96
C LYS A 170 -4.34 -18.86 16.06
N LYS A 171 -5.33 -19.45 15.39
CA LYS A 171 -5.51 -20.91 15.32
C LYS A 171 -4.34 -21.59 14.59
N LYS A 172 -3.89 -21.03 13.47
CA LYS A 172 -2.73 -21.55 12.70
C LYS A 172 -1.43 -21.50 13.51
N ILE A 173 -1.22 -20.42 14.28
CA ILE A 173 -0.07 -20.29 15.18
C ILE A 173 -0.10 -21.38 16.27
N LYS A 174 -1.29 -21.64 16.83
CA LYS A 174 -1.49 -22.71 17.82
C LYS A 174 -1.21 -24.10 17.26
N ASP A 175 -1.59 -24.37 16.01
CA ASP A 175 -1.33 -25.66 15.36
C ASP A 175 0.15 -25.85 15.02
N MET A 176 0.87 -24.78 14.64
CA MET A 176 2.33 -24.84 14.48
C MET A 176 3.07 -25.17 15.78
N MET A 177 2.61 -24.62 16.92
CA MET A 177 3.19 -24.95 18.23
C MET A 177 2.96 -26.41 18.61
N ARG A 178 1.76 -26.95 18.33
CA ARG A 178 1.48 -28.37 18.55
C ARG A 178 2.38 -29.28 17.70
N MET A 179 2.71 -28.89 16.48
CA MET A 179 3.67 -29.62 15.66
C MET A 179 5.08 -29.62 16.30
N LEU A 180 5.53 -28.51 16.87
CA LEU A 180 6.80 -28.45 17.59
C LEU A 180 6.80 -29.37 18.83
N ASP A 181 5.70 -29.40 19.59
CA ASP A 181 5.53 -30.33 20.71
C ASP A 181 5.58 -31.80 20.26
N ILE A 182 4.98 -32.13 19.11
CA ILE A 182 5.01 -33.48 18.55
C ILE A 182 6.43 -33.87 18.12
N ILE A 183 7.14 -33.00 17.40
CA ILE A 183 8.52 -33.26 16.95
C ILE A 183 9.41 -33.54 18.17
N LYS A 184 9.23 -32.77 19.24
CA LYS A 184 9.94 -32.95 20.51
C LYS A 184 9.57 -34.25 21.24
N ALA A 185 8.28 -34.61 21.25
CA ALA A 185 7.84 -35.88 21.84
C ALA A 185 8.37 -37.10 21.07
N LEU A 186 8.58 -36.95 19.75
CA LEU A 186 9.17 -37.98 18.89
C LEU A 186 10.71 -38.07 19.02
N ASP A 187 11.38 -36.99 19.42
CA ASP A 187 12.84 -36.92 19.62
C ASP A 187 13.28 -37.28 21.06
N SER A 188 12.34 -37.72 21.92
CA SER A 188 12.65 -38.16 23.27
C SER A 188 13.25 -39.59 23.24
N PRO A 189 14.50 -39.81 23.72
CA PRO A 189 15.10 -41.13 23.72
C PRO A 189 14.29 -42.08 24.63
N GLN A 190 13.93 -43.26 24.11
CA GLN A 190 13.31 -44.32 24.91
C GLN A 190 14.19 -44.61 26.13
N LYS A 191 13.62 -44.42 27.33
CA LYS A 191 14.28 -44.74 28.61
C LYS A 191 14.82 -46.18 28.57
N PRO A 192 16.08 -46.44 28.98
CA PRO A 192 16.53 -47.80 29.22
C PRO A 192 15.72 -48.37 30.39
N LYS A 193 15.12 -49.55 30.18
CA LYS A 193 14.53 -50.34 31.26
C LYS A 193 15.65 -50.76 32.20
N GLU A 194 15.67 -50.22 33.42
CA GLU A 194 16.34 -50.85 34.54
C GLU A 194 15.60 -52.14 34.89
N GLU A 195 16.20 -53.29 34.57
CA GLU A 195 15.84 -54.56 35.21
C GLU A 195 17.04 -55.04 36.04
N GLY A 196 16.92 -54.84 37.36
CA GLY A 196 17.24 -55.83 38.39
C GLY A 196 18.70 -56.26 38.58
N LYS A 197 19.37 -55.66 39.58
CA LYS A 197 20.26 -56.44 40.46
C LYS A 197 19.39 -57.39 41.30
N ASN A 198 19.78 -58.66 41.39
CA ASN A 198 19.81 -59.40 42.66
C ASN A 198 20.63 -60.70 42.55
N SER A 199 21.52 -60.85 43.54
CA SER A 199 22.28 -62.02 44.01
C SER A 199 23.41 -62.59 43.14
#